data_AF-A0A662RSW5-F1
#
_entry.id   AF-A0A662RSW5-F1
#
_cell.length_a   1.000
_cell.length_b   1.000
_cell.length_c   1.000
_cell.angle_alpha   90.00
_cell.angle_beta   90.00
_cell.angle_gamma   90.00
#
_symmetry.space_group_name_H-M   'P 1'
#
loop_
_entity.id
_entity.type
_entity.pdbx_description
1 polymer ?
#
loop_
_entity_poly.entity_id
_entity_poly.type
_entity_poly.pdbx_seq_one_letter_code
_entity_poly.pdbx_strand_id
1 'polypeptide(L)'
;MIENVVLVGLVLLVCVATDFALLVIIKILPMYYPSEVKMSRWEAGNLPIKYPKFTLPMQYFGFMFMFMAAEPIIVVLLLLSAYPSLDFIVLMLMVLLLLLPAIGVGYKASLEIAGLKHK
;
A
#
# COMPACT_ATOMS: atom_id res chain seq x y z
N MET A 1 22.17 18.16 10.81
CA MET A 1 20.90 18.08 10.03
C MET A 1 21.14 17.91 8.54
N ILE A 2 21.94 18.78 7.90
CA ILE A 2 22.26 18.66 6.46
C ILE A 2 22.93 17.31 6.14
N GLU A 3 23.84 16.85 7.00
CA GLU A 3 24.57 15.58 6.85
C GLU A 3 23.63 14.37 6.83
N ASN A 4 22.64 14.33 7.73
CA ASN A 4 21.65 13.25 7.77
C ASN A 4 20.78 13.24 6.52
N VAL A 5 20.38 14.41 6.01
CA VAL A 5 19.59 14.52 4.79
C VAL A 5 20.40 14.05 3.58
N VAL A 6 21.67 14.44 3.51
CA VAL A 6 22.60 14.00 2.45
C VAL A 6 22.83 12.49 2.52
N LEU A 7 22.99 11.93 3.73
CA LEU A 7 23.16 10.49 3.94
C LEU A 7 21.92 9.71 3.48
N VAL A 8 20.72 10.13 3.88
CA VAL A 8 19.47 9.49 3.45
C VAL A 8 19.29 9.59 1.94
N GLY A 9 19.56 10.77 1.36
CA GLY A 9 19.49 10.98 -0.08
C GLY A 9 20.46 10.08 -0.85
N LEU A 10 21.69 9.92 -0.36
CA LEU A 10 22.69 9.02 -0.94
C LEU A 10 22.22 7.56 -0.88
N VAL A 11 21.69 7.11 0.26
CA VAL A 11 21.18 5.74 0.42
C VAL A 11 20.04 5.47 -0.58
N LEU A 12 19.07 6.39 -0.69
CA LEU A 12 17.98 6.26 -1.66
C LEU A 12 18.48 6.21 -3.10
N LEU A 13 19.44 7.07 -3.45
CA LEU A 13 20.06 7.09 -4.77
C LEU A 13 20.73 5.76 -5.08
N VAL A 14 21.50 5.21 -4.14
CA VAL A 14 22.16 3.91 -4.30
C VAL A 14 21.13 2.81 -4.55
N CYS A 15 20.06 2.73 -3.74
CA CYS A 15 18.99 1.73 -3.93
C CYS A 15 18.33 1.82 -5.31
N VAL A 16 17.96 3.02 -5.75
CA VAL A 16 17.32 3.22 -7.06
C VAL A 16 18.30 2.91 -8.19
N ALA A 17 19.57 3.30 -8.05
CA ALA A 17 20.61 3.02 -9.04
C ALA A 17 20.88 1.52 -9.17
N THR A 18 20.91 0.78 -8.06
CA THR A 18 21.10 -0.68 -8.08
C THR A 18 19.93 -1.38 -8.76
N ASP A 19 18.69 -1.00 -8.46
CA ASP A 19 17.51 -1.59 -9.10
C ASP A 19 17.49 -1.31 -10.60
N PHE A 20 17.80 -0.06 -10.99
CA PHE A 20 17.89 0.31 -12.40
C PHE A 20 18.99 -0.47 -13.12
N ALA A 21 20.18 -0.59 -12.53
CA ALA A 21 21.27 -1.37 -13.09
C ALA A 21 20.87 -2.84 -13.29
N LEU A 22 20.20 -3.45 -12.32
CA LEU A 22 19.70 -4.83 -12.42
C LEU A 22 18.66 -4.97 -13.54
N LEU A 23 17.72 -4.04 -13.67
CA LEU A 23 16.73 -4.04 -14.75
C LEU A 23 17.40 -3.94 -16.14
N VAL A 24 18.45 -3.13 -16.27
CA VAL A 24 19.23 -3.03 -17.51
C VAL A 24 19.97 -4.33 -17.79
N ILE A 25 20.64 -4.91 -16.79
CA ILE A 25 21.36 -6.18 -16.93
C ILE A 25 20.42 -7.31 -17.37
N ILE A 26 19.23 -7.41 -16.77
CA ILE A 26 18.23 -8.43 -17.13
C ILE A 26 17.79 -8.31 -18.59
N LYS A 27 17.74 -7.09 -19.15
CA LYS A 27 17.38 -6.89 -20.57
C LYS A 27 18.50 -7.29 -21.54
N ILE A 28 19.76 -7.25 -21.10
CA ILE A 28 20.91 -7.61 -21.93
C ILE A 28 21.17 -9.13 -21.87
N LEU A 29 20.92 -9.74 -20.71
CA LEU A 29 21.10 -11.17 -20.53
C LEU A 29 20.13 -11.98 -21.41
N PRO A 30 20.61 -13.04 -22.09
CA PRO A 30 19.74 -13.87 -22.91
C PRO A 30 18.72 -14.63 -22.05
N MET A 31 17.47 -14.66 -22.52
CA MET A 31 16.44 -15.50 -21.92
C MET A 31 16.64 -16.95 -22.38
N TYR A 32 17.00 -17.84 -21.46
CA TYR A 32 17.24 -19.25 -21.78
C TYR A 32 15.93 -20.04 -21.85
N TYR A 33 15.76 -20.81 -22.93
CA TYR A 33 14.63 -21.73 -23.14
C TYR A 33 13.23 -21.07 -23.02
N PRO A 34 12.95 -20.01 -23.78
CA PRO A 34 11.60 -19.47 -23.88
C PRO A 34 10.70 -20.53 -24.53
N SER A 35 9.57 -20.84 -23.90
CA SER A 35 8.51 -21.66 -24.49
C SER A 35 7.18 -20.95 -24.32
N GLU A 36 6.22 -21.23 -25.20
CA GLU A 36 4.88 -20.61 -25.12
C GLU A 36 4.23 -20.84 -23.75
N VAL A 37 4.45 -22.00 -23.14
CA VAL A 37 3.95 -22.33 -21.79
C VAL A 37 4.61 -21.49 -20.70
N LYS A 38 5.90 -21.13 -20.83
CA LYS A 38 6.62 -20.29 -19.85
C LYS A 38 6.34 -18.80 -20.03
N MET A 39 5.97 -18.39 -21.23
CA MET A 39 5.69 -16.98 -21.58
C MET A 39 4.21 -16.62 -21.48
N SER A 40 3.32 -17.62 -21.40
CA SER A 40 1.89 -17.39 -21.21
C SER A 40 1.57 -16.97 -19.78
N ARG A 41 0.40 -16.37 -19.58
CA ARG A 41 -0.08 -16.03 -18.24
C ARG A 41 -0.32 -17.33 -17.47
N TRP A 42 0.17 -17.37 -16.24
CA TRP A 42 -0.08 -18.51 -15.36
C TRP A 42 -1.58 -18.64 -15.09
N GLU A 43 -2.09 -19.83 -15.35
CA GLU A 43 -3.42 -20.31 -14.99
C GLU A 43 -3.24 -21.74 -14.50
N ALA A 44 -4.10 -22.20 -13.60
CA ALA A 44 -4.02 -23.56 -13.03
C ALA A 44 -4.38 -24.66 -14.05
N GLY A 45 -3.59 -24.81 -15.11
CA GLY A 45 -3.76 -25.80 -16.19
C GLY A 45 -4.74 -25.43 -17.30
N ASN A 46 -5.41 -24.28 -17.21
CA ASN A 46 -6.34 -23.79 -18.23
C ASN A 46 -5.66 -22.81 -19.21
N LEU A 47 -6.21 -22.67 -20.41
CA LEU A 47 -5.81 -21.60 -21.32
C LEU A 47 -6.11 -20.23 -20.68
N PRO A 48 -5.16 -19.29 -20.69
CA PRO A 48 -5.35 -17.96 -20.10
C PRO A 48 -6.53 -17.23 -20.68
N ILE A 49 -7.44 -16.83 -19.79
CA ILE A 49 -8.63 -16.07 -20.15
C ILE A 49 -8.16 -14.68 -20.57
N LYS A 50 -8.40 -14.32 -21.83
CA LYS A 50 -7.97 -13.04 -22.42
C LYS A 50 -8.56 -11.82 -21.69
N TYR A 51 -9.73 -11.99 -21.09
CA TYR A 51 -10.43 -10.94 -20.35
C TYR A 51 -10.52 -11.30 -18.87
N PRO A 52 -10.05 -10.43 -17.96
CA PRO A 52 -10.22 -10.68 -16.54
C PRO A 52 -11.70 -10.70 -16.19
N LYS A 53 -12.10 -11.60 -15.28
CA LYS A 53 -13.50 -11.69 -14.82
C LYS A 53 -14.00 -10.40 -14.19
N PHE A 54 -13.10 -9.58 -13.65
CA PHE A 54 -13.40 -8.30 -13.03
C PHE A 54 -12.34 -7.27 -13.42
N THR A 55 -12.76 -6.05 -13.73
CA THR A 55 -11.89 -4.93 -14.11
C THR A 55 -11.20 -4.28 -12.93
N LEU A 56 -11.74 -4.44 -11.72
CA LEU A 56 -11.21 -3.88 -10.47
C LEU A 56 -11.46 -4.86 -9.31
N PRO A 57 -10.53 -4.96 -8.34
CA PRO A 57 -10.77 -5.76 -7.14
C PRO A 57 -11.75 -5.00 -6.22
N MET A 58 -13.06 -5.18 -6.46
CA MET A 58 -14.14 -4.35 -5.90
C MET A 58 -14.16 -4.25 -4.37
N GLN A 59 -13.63 -5.24 -3.66
CA GLN A 59 -13.66 -5.25 -2.19
C GLN A 59 -12.56 -4.39 -1.55
N TYR A 60 -11.42 -4.18 -2.23
CA TYR A 60 -10.26 -3.52 -1.62
C TYR A 60 -10.36 -1.99 -1.64
N PHE A 61 -11.19 -1.42 -2.51
CA PHE A 61 -11.37 0.02 -2.59
C PHE A 61 -11.95 0.61 -1.30
N GLY A 62 -12.91 -0.07 -0.67
CA GLY A 62 -13.44 0.37 0.62
C GLY A 62 -12.36 0.46 1.68
N PHE A 63 -11.54 -0.60 1.81
CA PHE A 63 -10.44 -0.63 2.77
C PHE A 63 -9.33 0.38 2.44
N MET A 64 -9.08 0.63 1.15
CA MET A 64 -8.17 1.69 0.71
C MET A 64 -8.66 3.08 1.14
N PHE A 65 -9.96 3.38 0.98
CA PHE A 65 -10.53 4.65 1.45
C PHE A 65 -10.48 4.78 2.97
N MET A 66 -10.72 3.69 3.71
CA MET A 66 -10.56 3.68 5.15
C MET A 66 -9.12 3.99 5.57
N PHE A 67 -8.13 3.40 4.90
CA PHE A 67 -6.72 3.66 5.14
C PHE A 67 -6.37 5.13 4.86
N MET A 68 -6.76 5.65 3.70
CA MET A 68 -6.49 7.05 3.32
C MET A 68 -7.17 8.07 4.25
N ALA A 69 -8.31 7.71 4.86
CA ALA A 69 -8.96 8.55 5.86
C ALA A 69 -8.24 8.51 7.22
N ALA A 70 -7.68 7.36 7.61
CA ALA A 70 -6.99 7.18 8.88
C ALA A 70 -5.55 7.74 8.86
N GLU A 71 -4.86 7.64 7.74
CA GLU A 71 -3.47 8.10 7.57
C GLU A 71 -3.21 9.55 8.04
N PRO A 72 -3.96 10.58 7.58
CA PRO A 72 -3.70 11.96 8.01
C PRO A 72 -3.93 12.16 9.51
N ILE A 73 -4.89 11.42 10.10
CA ILE A 73 -5.15 11.46 11.54
C ILE A 73 -3.92 10.92 12.29
N ILE A 74 -3.37 9.79 11.85
CA ILE A 74 -2.17 9.18 12.44
C ILE A 74 -0.99 10.13 12.34
N VAL A 75 -0.77 10.78 11.19
CA VAL A 75 0.32 11.74 11.00
C VAL A 75 0.22 12.90 12.00
N VAL A 76 -0.96 13.49 12.15
CA VAL A 76 -1.19 14.58 13.11
C VAL A 76 -0.95 14.11 14.55
N LEU A 77 -1.45 12.93 14.92
CA LEU A 77 -1.25 12.37 16.25
C LEU A 77 0.23 12.07 16.54
N LEU A 78 0.98 11.62 15.55
CA LEU A 78 2.40 11.32 15.68
C LEU A 78 3.22 12.62 15.85
N LEU A 79 2.86 13.68 15.14
CA LEU A 79 3.43 15.02 15.37
C LEU A 79 3.12 15.54 16.77
N LEU A 80 1.88 15.36 17.25
CA LEU A 80 1.49 15.74 18.62
C LEU A 80 2.23 14.91 19.68
N SER A 81 2.49 13.63 19.43
CA SER A 81 3.24 12.78 20.38
C SER A 81 4.69 13.19 20.57
N ALA A 82 5.27 13.96 19.65
CA ALA A 82 6.62 14.49 19.79
C ALA A 82 6.70 15.66 20.78
N TYR A 83 5.57 16.23 21.22
CA TYR A 83 5.54 17.34 22.17
C TYR A 83 5.66 16.82 23.63
N PRO A 84 6.70 17.22 24.37
CA PRO A 84 6.96 16.69 25.72
C PRO A 84 5.89 17.05 26.77
N SER A 85 5.09 18.08 26.51
CA SER A 85 4.08 18.61 27.43
C SER A 85 2.71 17.93 27.32
N LEU A 86 2.53 17.03 26.35
CA LEU A 86 1.26 16.33 26.15
C LEU A 86 1.20 15.07 27.03
N ASP A 87 0.15 14.98 27.85
CA ASP A 87 -0.13 13.79 28.64
C ASP A 87 -0.51 12.62 27.71
N PHE A 88 0.06 11.45 27.98
CA PHE A 88 -0.27 10.19 27.33
C PHE A 88 -1.78 9.90 27.34
N ILE A 89 -2.47 10.14 28.46
CA ILE A 89 -3.91 9.86 28.58
C ILE A 89 -4.70 10.72 27.60
N VAL A 90 -4.33 12.00 27.46
CA VAL A 90 -4.97 12.94 26.53
C VAL A 90 -4.75 12.49 25.09
N LEU A 91 -3.51 12.09 24.75
CA LEU A 91 -3.18 11.60 23.41
C LEU A 91 -3.95 10.31 23.08
N MET A 92 -4.03 9.37 24.03
CA MET A 92 -4.81 8.14 23.88
C MET A 92 -6.29 8.42 23.63
N LEU A 93 -6.90 9.36 24.38
CA LEU A 93 -8.29 9.76 24.17
C LEU A 93 -8.50 10.39 22.79
N MET A 94 -7.57 11.22 22.32
CA MET A 94 -7.63 11.79 20.96
C MET A 94 -7.54 10.70 19.89
N VAL A 95 -6.66 9.71 20.06
CA VAL A 95 -6.53 8.57 19.13
C VAL A 95 -7.86 7.82 19.04
N LEU A 96 -8.45 7.46 20.19
CA LEU A 96 -9.73 6.75 20.23
C LEU A 96 -10.86 7.57 19.61
N LEU A 97 -10.94 8.86 19.95
CA LEU A 97 -12.00 9.75 19.46
C LEU A 97 -11.92 9.99 17.94
N LEU A 98 -10.71 10.08 17.37
CA LEU A 98 -10.54 10.38 15.95
C LEU A 98 -10.55 9.12 15.08
N LEU A 99 -9.92 8.01 15.52
CA LEU A 99 -9.81 6.80 14.70
C LEU A 99 -11.01 5.88 14.81
N LEU A 100 -11.62 5.68 15.98
CA LEU A 100 -12.76 4.76 16.11
C LEU A 100 -13.94 5.12 15.18
N PRO A 101 -14.42 6.38 15.11
CA PRO A 101 -15.51 6.70 14.20
C PRO A 101 -15.10 6.62 12.74
N ALA A 102 -13.87 7.04 12.39
CA ALA A 102 -13.35 6.96 11.03
C ALA A 102 -13.28 5.52 10.53
N ILE A 103 -12.75 4.61 11.35
CA ILE A 103 -12.67 3.17 11.04
C ILE A 103 -14.07 2.56 11.02
N GLY A 104 -14.94 2.89 11.98
CA GLY A 104 -16.30 2.35 12.05
C GLY A 104 -17.15 2.72 10.83
N VAL A 105 -17.13 3.99 10.42
CA VAL A 105 -17.83 4.47 9.22
C VAL A 105 -17.18 3.90 7.96
N GLY A 106 -15.85 3.93 7.87
CA GLY A 106 -15.11 3.37 6.74
C GLY A 106 -15.38 1.88 6.54
N TYR A 107 -15.47 1.11 7.62
CA TYR A 107 -15.75 -0.32 7.57
C TYR A 107 -17.16 -0.60 7.07
N LYS A 108 -18.15 0.13 7.59
CA LYS A 108 -19.54 0.02 7.13
C LYS A 108 -19.67 0.37 5.64
N ALA A 109 -19.04 1.46 5.21
CA ALA A 109 -19.03 1.86 3.80
C ALA A 109 -18.33 0.82 2.91
N SER A 110 -17.23 0.23 3.39
CA SER A 110 -16.51 -0.84 2.68
C SER A 110 -17.38 -2.07 2.46
N LEU A 111 -18.15 -2.49 3.47
CA LEU A 111 -19.08 -3.61 3.37
C LEU A 111 -20.25 -3.34 2.41
N GLU A 112 -20.72 -2.09 2.35
CA GLU A 112 -21.76 -1.66 1.40
C GLU A 112 -21.22 -1.71 -0.05
N ILE A 113 -20.02 -1.19 -0.29
CA ILE A 113 -19.35 -1.23 -1.60
C ILE A 113 -19.06 -2.68 -2.02
N ALA A 114 -18.70 -3.54 -1.08
CA ALA A 114 -18.44 -4.95 -1.33
C ALA A 114 -19.72 -5.76 -1.65
N GLY A 115 -20.91 -5.17 -1.53
CA GLY A 115 -22.19 -5.85 -1.76
C GLY A 115 -22.50 -6.95 -0.73
N LEU A 116 -21.75 -7.02 0.38
CA LEU A 116 -21.87 -8.06 1.41
C LEU A 116 -23.05 -7.83 2.36
N LYS A 117 -23.72 -6.67 2.27
CA LYS A 117 -24.85 -6.29 3.14
C LYS A 117 -26.22 -6.78 2.65
N HIS A 118 -26.27 -7.39 1.46
CA HIS A 118 -27.50 -7.88 0.81
C HIS A 118 -27.49 -9.40 0.53
N LYS A 119 -26.71 -10.17 1.29
CA LYS A 119 -26.83 -11.64 1.36
C LYS A 119 -27.20 -12.08 2.77
#